data_AF-A0A2G1NWS1-F1
#
_entry.id   AF-A0A2G1NWS1-F1
#
_cell.length_a   1.000
_cell.length_b   1.000
_cell.length_c   1.000
_cell.angle_alpha   90.00
_cell.angle_beta   90.00
_cell.angle_gamma   90.00
#
_symmetry.space_group_name_H-M   'P 1'
#
loop_
_entity.id
_entity.type
_entity.pdbx_description
1 polymer ?
#
loop_
_entity_poly.entity_id
_entity_poly.type
_entity_poly.pdbx_seq_one_letter_code
_entity_poly.pdbx_strand_id
1 'polypeptide(L)'
;MSNKDNNDIFRALASGTRRKILAVLSSGDCHVAGLARKVEISVPVAAKHVKMLEECGFVKRRRYGRTHIISLDKDPSERLGEAFSNEHSVSVKAGSTVLDVLRKVSAVEIKHVGDHELVASIGGKEGFYIYEIDSVMPEKAISEMRVESDTVIRWKRLVPVTEKEIKVEVTE
;
A
#
# COMPACT_ATOMS: atom_id res chain seq x y z
N MET A 1 -3.91 -1.64 9.95
CA MET A 1 -4.76 -2.26 8.92
C MET A 1 -3.90 -3.16 8.04
N SER A 2 -4.45 -4.31 7.64
CA SER A 2 -3.80 -5.30 6.78
C SER A 2 -3.27 -4.63 5.50
N ASN A 3 -1.94 -4.70 5.30
CA ASN A 3 -1.31 -4.39 4.03
C ASN A 3 -1.83 -5.41 3.02
N LYS A 4 -2.73 -4.99 2.13
CA LYS A 4 -3.48 -5.90 1.27
C LYS A 4 -3.03 -5.69 -0.17
N ASP A 5 -2.63 -6.78 -0.82
CA ASP A 5 -2.05 -6.76 -2.15
C ASP A 5 -2.99 -6.08 -3.15
N ASN A 6 -2.45 -5.16 -3.94
CA ASN A 6 -3.19 -4.48 -5.02
C ASN A 6 -3.89 -5.47 -5.97
N ASN A 7 -3.34 -6.69 -6.11
CA ASN A 7 -3.95 -7.78 -6.87
C ASN A 7 -5.36 -8.16 -6.40
N ASP A 8 -5.65 -8.09 -5.11
CA ASP A 8 -7.00 -8.39 -4.59
C ASP A 8 -8.02 -7.33 -5.00
N ILE A 9 -7.61 -6.06 -5.06
CA ILE A 9 -8.44 -4.94 -5.51
C ILE A 9 -8.81 -5.13 -6.99
N PHE A 10 -7.83 -5.44 -7.83
CA PHE A 10 -8.07 -5.71 -9.26
C PHE A 10 -8.94 -6.96 -9.46
N ARG A 11 -8.69 -8.03 -8.70
CA ARG A 11 -9.50 -9.25 -8.72
C ARG A 11 -10.94 -8.96 -8.30
N ALA A 12 -11.15 -8.11 -7.30
CA ALA A 12 -12.48 -7.69 -6.89
C ALA A 12 -13.21 -6.95 -8.03
N LEU A 13 -12.56 -6.02 -8.72
CA LEU A 13 -13.20 -5.26 -9.80
C LEU A 13 -13.37 -6.07 -11.11
N ALA A 14 -12.56 -7.10 -11.34
CA ALA A 14 -12.65 -7.93 -12.55
C ALA A 14 -14.04 -8.58 -12.74
N SER A 15 -14.76 -8.89 -11.66
CA SER A 15 -16.10 -9.48 -11.75
C SER A 15 -17.16 -8.47 -12.12
N GLY A 16 -17.91 -8.75 -13.21
CA GLY A 16 -19.06 -7.96 -13.61
C GLY A 16 -20.14 -7.87 -12.52
N THR A 17 -20.41 -8.96 -11.80
CA THR A 17 -21.40 -8.98 -10.70
C THR A 17 -21.00 -8.06 -9.55
N ARG A 18 -19.72 -8.03 -9.16
CA ARG A 18 -19.23 -7.10 -8.13
C ARG A 18 -19.33 -5.66 -8.57
N ARG A 19 -19.01 -5.35 -9.83
CA ARG A 19 -19.23 -4.01 -10.41
C ARG A 19 -20.70 -3.59 -10.40
N LYS A 20 -21.63 -4.50 -10.71
CA LYS A 20 -23.08 -4.25 -10.60
C LYS A 20 -23.49 -3.95 -9.15
N ILE A 21 -22.98 -4.69 -8.18
CA ILE A 21 -23.24 -4.45 -6.75
C ILE A 21 -22.76 -3.06 -6.34
N LEU A 22 -21.52 -2.68 -6.72
CA LEU A 22 -20.98 -1.36 -6.44
C LEU A 22 -21.83 -0.26 -7.08
N ALA A 23 -22.23 -0.40 -8.34
CA ALA A 23 -23.10 0.56 -9.03
C ALA A 23 -24.45 0.75 -8.33
N VAL A 24 -25.05 -0.34 -7.83
CA VAL A 24 -26.28 -0.25 -7.02
C VAL A 24 -26.03 0.56 -5.74
N LEU A 25 -24.92 0.31 -5.06
CA LEU A 25 -24.58 0.98 -3.80
C LEU A 25 -24.14 2.45 -3.99
N SER A 26 -23.64 2.81 -5.18
CA SER A 26 -23.40 4.21 -5.56
C SER A 26 -24.69 5.05 -5.56
N SER A 27 -25.85 4.42 -5.68
CA SER A 27 -27.16 5.08 -5.59
C SER A 27 -27.76 5.07 -4.18
N GLY A 28 -27.10 4.43 -3.21
CA GLY A 28 -27.53 4.37 -1.81
C GLY A 28 -27.42 2.98 -1.19
N ASP A 29 -27.52 2.95 0.14
CA ASP A 29 -27.38 1.74 0.95
C ASP A 29 -28.46 0.69 0.63
N CYS A 30 -28.08 -0.59 0.67
CA CYS A 30 -28.99 -1.68 0.38
C CYS A 30 -28.71 -2.92 1.25
N HIS A 31 -29.77 -3.65 1.63
CA HIS A 31 -29.58 -4.92 2.33
C HIS A 31 -29.14 -6.03 1.36
N VAL A 32 -28.42 -7.04 1.86
CA VAL A 32 -27.84 -8.12 1.01
C VAL A 32 -28.87 -8.82 0.13
N ALA A 33 -30.07 -9.09 0.63
CA ALA A 33 -31.13 -9.71 -0.18
C ALA A 33 -31.69 -8.76 -1.27
N GLY A 34 -31.67 -7.44 -1.03
CA GLY A 34 -32.04 -6.43 -2.01
C GLY A 34 -31.00 -6.30 -3.12
N LEU A 35 -29.71 -6.35 -2.75
CA LEU A 35 -28.61 -6.45 -3.71
C LEU A 35 -28.76 -7.69 -4.60
N ALA A 36 -29.01 -8.85 -3.98
CA ALA A 36 -29.21 -10.11 -4.69
C ALA A 36 -30.33 -10.01 -5.74
N ARG A 37 -31.45 -9.38 -5.39
CA ARG A 37 -32.56 -9.12 -6.31
C ARG A 37 -32.17 -8.17 -7.44
N LYS A 38 -31.51 -7.05 -7.13
CA LYS A 38 -31.13 -6.02 -8.12
C LYS A 38 -30.07 -6.50 -9.12
N VAL A 39 -29.23 -7.46 -8.74
CA VAL A 39 -28.18 -8.02 -9.61
C VAL A 39 -28.50 -9.43 -10.09
N GLU A 40 -29.73 -9.91 -9.84
CA GLU A 40 -30.30 -11.17 -10.36
C GLU A 40 -29.49 -12.43 -9.98
N ILE A 41 -29.12 -12.53 -8.70
CA ILE A 41 -28.40 -13.68 -8.14
C ILE A 41 -29.04 -14.16 -6.84
N SER A 42 -28.62 -15.34 -6.37
CA SER A 42 -29.04 -15.83 -5.06
C SER A 42 -28.40 -15.03 -3.91
N VAL A 43 -29.10 -14.96 -2.78
CA VAL A 43 -28.62 -14.27 -1.57
C VAL A 43 -27.25 -14.79 -1.08
N PRO A 44 -26.98 -16.12 -1.07
CA PRO A 44 -25.66 -16.63 -0.70
C PRO A 44 -24.54 -16.16 -1.64
N VAL A 45 -24.81 -16.10 -2.95
CA VAL A 45 -23.83 -15.63 -3.95
C VAL A 45 -23.59 -14.13 -3.77
N ALA A 46 -24.64 -13.34 -3.55
CA ALA A 46 -24.52 -11.92 -3.21
C ALA A 46 -23.68 -11.71 -1.95
N ALA A 47 -23.93 -12.48 -0.89
CA ALA A 47 -23.18 -12.40 0.36
C ALA A 47 -21.68 -12.71 0.16
N LYS A 48 -21.33 -13.68 -0.69
CA LYS A 48 -19.93 -13.97 -1.05
C LYS A 48 -19.28 -12.80 -1.78
N HIS A 49 -19.98 -12.18 -2.74
CA HIS A 49 -19.47 -11.00 -3.44
C HIS A 49 -19.28 -9.81 -2.50
N VAL A 50 -20.26 -9.55 -1.63
CA VAL A 50 -20.19 -8.48 -0.61
C VAL A 50 -19.01 -8.72 0.33
N LYS A 51 -18.80 -9.95 0.80
CA LYS A 51 -17.66 -10.28 1.67
C LYS A 51 -16.32 -9.94 1.00
N MET A 52 -16.14 -10.30 -0.27
CA MET A 52 -14.92 -9.96 -1.00
C MET A 52 -14.74 -8.45 -1.20
N LEU A 53 -15.82 -7.72 -1.48
CA LEU A 53 -15.78 -6.27 -1.62
C LEU A 53 -15.48 -5.58 -0.29
N GLU A 54 -16.02 -6.09 0.81
CA GLU A 54 -15.79 -5.63 2.18
C GLU A 54 -14.33 -5.86 2.58
N GLU A 55 -13.82 -7.06 2.29
CA GLU A 55 -12.42 -7.42 2.45
C GLU A 55 -11.47 -6.50 1.66
N CYS A 56 -11.89 -5.97 0.52
CA CYS A 56 -11.08 -5.06 -0.30
C CYS A 56 -11.29 -3.58 0.05
N GLY A 57 -12.17 -3.27 1.00
CA GLY A 57 -12.45 -1.91 1.47
C GLY A 57 -13.38 -1.10 0.56
N PHE A 58 -14.11 -1.73 -0.36
CA PHE A 58 -15.08 -1.02 -1.21
C PHE A 58 -16.43 -0.78 -0.49
N VAL A 59 -16.82 -1.69 0.39
CA VAL A 59 -18.12 -1.64 1.09
C VAL A 59 -17.95 -1.88 2.56
N LYS A 60 -18.91 -1.41 3.35
CA LYS A 60 -19.03 -1.68 4.78
C LYS A 60 -20.40 -2.26 5.11
N ARG A 61 -20.44 -3.05 6.18
CA ARG A 61 -21.65 -3.68 6.69
C ARG A 61 -22.06 -3.08 8.03
N ARG A 62 -23.33 -2.69 8.13
CA ARG A 62 -23.98 -2.30 9.39
C ARG A 62 -25.14 -3.23 9.70
N ARG A 63 -25.24 -3.67 10.95
CA ARG A 63 -26.30 -4.57 11.40
C ARG A 63 -27.44 -3.76 12.00
N TYR A 64 -28.65 -3.94 11.47
CA TYR A 64 -29.88 -3.38 11.99
C TYR A 64 -30.83 -4.54 12.35
N GLY A 65 -30.85 -4.91 13.63
CA GLY A 65 -31.55 -6.10 14.11
C GLY A 65 -31.02 -7.39 13.47
N ARG A 66 -31.85 -8.03 12.63
CA ARG A 66 -31.50 -9.24 11.86
C ARG A 66 -31.03 -8.93 10.43
N THR A 67 -31.12 -7.67 10.00
CA THR A 67 -30.81 -7.24 8.64
C THR A 67 -29.40 -6.67 8.56
N HIS A 68 -28.69 -7.02 7.49
CA HIS A 68 -27.39 -6.45 7.17
C HIS A 68 -27.55 -5.42 6.06
N ILE A 69 -27.31 -4.16 6.38
CA ILE A 69 -27.28 -3.04 5.44
C ILE A 69 -25.85 -2.88 4.95
N ILE A 70 -25.69 -2.83 3.63
CA ILE A 70 -24.42 -2.63 2.96
C ILE A 70 -24.41 -1.21 2.41
N SER A 71 -23.31 -0.50 2.66
CA SER A 71 -23.04 0.85 2.17
C SER A 71 -21.72 0.83 1.39
N LEU A 72 -21.52 1.77 0.46
CA LEU A 72 -20.16 2.08 0.01
C LEU A 72 -19.34 2.60 1.21
N ASP A 73 -18.09 2.18 1.28
CA ASP A 73 -17.15 2.74 2.24
C ASP A 73 -16.28 3.80 1.58
N LYS A 74 -15.58 3.39 0.52
CA LYS A 74 -14.87 4.27 -0.42
C LYS A 74 -15.46 4.11 -1.81
N ASP A 75 -15.51 5.20 -2.56
CA ASP A 75 -15.88 5.09 -3.97
C ASP A 75 -14.82 4.27 -4.73
N PRO A 76 -15.20 3.49 -5.76
CA PRO A 76 -14.23 2.70 -6.52
C PRO A 76 -13.07 3.52 -7.10
N SER A 77 -13.29 4.78 -7.46
CA SER A 77 -12.23 5.67 -7.95
C SER A 77 -11.17 5.98 -6.89
N GLU A 78 -11.61 6.31 -5.67
CA GLU A 78 -10.75 6.55 -4.51
C GLU A 78 -9.92 5.30 -4.18
N ARG A 79 -10.58 4.14 -4.09
CA ARG A 79 -9.89 2.90 -3.74
C ARG A 79 -8.90 2.45 -4.83
N LEU A 80 -9.21 2.71 -6.09
CA LEU A 80 -8.32 2.45 -7.20
C LEU A 80 -7.13 3.42 -7.20
N GLY A 81 -7.35 4.70 -6.89
CA GLY A 81 -6.28 5.68 -6.70
C GLY A 81 -5.28 5.24 -5.64
N GLU A 82 -5.77 4.80 -4.48
CA GLU A 82 -4.93 4.24 -3.41
C GLU A 82 -4.14 3.00 -3.84
N ALA A 83 -4.71 2.15 -4.71
CA ALA A 83 -4.04 0.96 -5.23
C ALA A 83 -2.90 1.29 -6.22
N PHE A 84 -2.95 2.45 -6.87
CA PHE A 84 -1.90 2.93 -7.77
C PHE A 84 -0.91 3.89 -7.09
N SER A 85 -1.23 4.39 -5.90
CA SER A 85 -0.32 5.22 -5.12
C SER A 85 0.89 4.43 -4.64
N ASN A 86 2.08 4.94 -4.94
CA ASN A 86 3.34 4.47 -4.33
C ASN A 86 3.57 5.11 -2.94
N GLU A 87 2.57 5.79 -2.38
CA GLU A 87 2.66 6.55 -1.14
C GLU A 87 2.10 5.72 0.01
N HIS A 88 2.89 5.60 1.08
CA HIS A 88 2.51 4.86 2.29
C HIS A 88 2.51 5.81 3.49
N SER A 89 1.34 5.99 4.11
CA SER A 89 1.23 6.70 5.39
C SER A 89 1.44 5.72 6.55
N VAL A 90 2.35 6.03 7.48
CA VAL A 90 2.60 5.21 8.67
C VAL A 90 2.72 6.08 9.91
N SER A 91 2.13 5.62 11.02
CA SER A 91 2.27 6.28 12.33
C SER A 91 3.42 5.64 13.12
N VAL A 92 4.32 6.48 13.63
CA VAL A 92 5.46 6.10 14.45
C VAL A 92 5.53 6.95 15.72
N LYS A 93 6.24 6.46 16.74
CA LYS A 93 6.50 7.25 17.95
C LYS A 93 7.57 8.30 17.63
N ALA A 94 7.50 9.46 18.27
CA ALA A 94 8.56 10.45 18.20
C ALA A 94 9.92 9.83 18.57
N GLY A 95 10.98 10.19 17.84
CA GLY A 95 12.32 9.64 18.00
C GLY A 95 12.58 8.29 17.31
N SER A 96 11.59 7.71 16.61
CA SER A 96 11.81 6.52 15.78
C SER A 96 12.81 6.82 14.67
N THR A 97 13.65 5.85 14.31
CA THR A 97 14.59 6.03 13.20
C THR A 97 13.87 5.94 11.86
N VAL A 98 14.45 6.52 10.81
CA VAL A 98 13.93 6.39 9.45
C VAL A 98 13.89 4.93 9.01
N LEU A 99 14.82 4.10 9.48
CA LEU A 99 14.83 2.67 9.23
C LEU A 99 13.63 1.96 9.87
N ASP A 100 13.26 2.32 11.09
CA ASP A 100 12.08 1.77 11.77
C ASP A 100 10.78 2.13 11.03
N VAL A 101 10.71 3.35 10.50
CA VAL A 101 9.61 3.82 9.64
C VAL A 101 9.53 2.96 8.38
N LEU A 102 10.65 2.78 7.68
CA LEU A 102 10.70 2.02 6.43
C LEU A 102 10.34 0.54 6.63
N ARG A 103 10.84 -0.09 7.69
CA ARG A 103 10.52 -1.49 8.04
C ARG A 103 9.04 -1.73 8.34
N LYS A 104 8.29 -0.70 8.74
CA LYS A 104 6.83 -0.82 8.95
C LYS A 104 6.03 -0.82 7.65
N VAL A 105 6.56 -0.24 6.58
CA VAL A 105 5.85 -0.11 5.30
C VAL A 105 6.29 -1.16 4.28
N SER A 106 7.52 -1.67 4.37
CA SER A 106 8.05 -2.69 3.46
C SER A 106 9.10 -3.59 4.12
N ALA A 107 9.31 -4.79 3.57
CA ALA A 107 10.46 -5.61 3.92
C ALA A 107 11.74 -4.93 3.41
N VAL A 108 12.77 -4.85 4.25
CA VAL A 108 14.01 -4.12 3.96
C VAL A 108 15.21 -4.99 4.27
N GLU A 109 16.17 -5.03 3.37
CA GLU A 109 17.50 -5.59 3.64
C GLU A 109 18.55 -4.48 3.65
N ILE A 110 19.45 -4.55 4.62
CA ILE A 110 20.55 -3.60 4.80
C ILE A 110 21.86 -4.32 4.47
N LYS A 111 22.70 -3.69 3.65
CA LYS A 111 24.09 -4.11 3.45
C LYS A 111 25.01 -3.09 4.09
N HIS A 112 26.02 -3.60 4.78
CA HIS A 112 27.14 -2.79 5.25
C HIS A 112 28.16 -2.70 4.11
N VAL A 113 28.48 -1.47 3.70
CA VAL A 113 29.51 -1.17 2.70
C VAL A 113 30.52 -0.24 3.36
N GLY A 114 31.65 -0.81 3.80
CA GLY A 114 32.57 -0.11 4.70
C GLY A 114 31.87 0.22 6.01
N ASP A 115 32.00 1.48 6.45
CA ASP A 115 31.36 2.00 7.67
C ASP A 115 29.91 2.50 7.43
N HIS A 116 29.38 2.35 6.22
CA HIS A 116 28.06 2.86 5.86
C HIS A 116 27.00 1.76 5.72
N GLU A 117 25.82 2.00 6.29
CA GLU A 117 24.64 1.17 6.08
C GLU A 117 23.85 1.65 4.85
N LEU A 118 23.71 0.77 3.86
CA LEU A 118 22.92 1.02 2.65
C LEU A 118 21.70 0.11 2.61
N VAL A 119 20.56 0.67 2.23
CA VAL A 119 19.37 -0.11 1.93
C VAL A 119 19.58 -0.79 0.59
N ALA A 120 19.68 -2.13 0.62
CA ALA A 120 20.00 -2.97 -0.54
C ALA A 120 18.76 -3.61 -1.18
N SER A 121 17.64 -3.62 -0.47
CA SER A 121 16.36 -4.12 -0.98
C SER A 121 15.20 -3.44 -0.25
N ILE A 122 14.15 -3.07 -1.00
CA ILE A 122 12.86 -2.59 -0.45
C ILE A 122 11.74 -3.37 -1.14
N GLY A 123 10.91 -4.05 -0.36
CA GLY A 123 9.79 -4.84 -0.86
C GLY A 123 10.21 -5.97 -1.81
N GLY A 124 11.38 -6.58 -1.56
CA GLY A 124 11.95 -7.64 -2.41
C GLY A 124 12.60 -7.16 -3.71
N LYS A 125 12.67 -5.84 -3.95
CA LYS A 125 13.36 -5.27 -5.11
C LYS A 125 14.78 -4.90 -4.73
N GLU A 126 15.74 -5.67 -5.22
CA GLU A 126 17.16 -5.39 -5.04
C GLU A 126 17.60 -4.08 -5.73
N GLY A 127 18.56 -3.40 -5.10
CA GLY A 127 19.19 -2.19 -5.60
C GLY A 127 19.63 -1.28 -4.45
N PHE A 128 20.46 -0.29 -4.76
CA PHE A 128 20.82 0.74 -3.78
C PHE A 128 19.73 1.80 -3.73
N TYR A 129 19.26 2.13 -2.53
CA TYR A 129 18.24 3.16 -2.33
C TYR A 129 18.82 4.33 -1.55
N ILE A 130 18.47 5.53 -1.99
CA ILE A 130 18.68 6.78 -1.24
C ILE A 130 17.34 7.32 -0.75
N TYR A 131 17.37 8.16 0.27
CA TYR A 131 16.18 8.77 0.82
C TYR A 131 16.32 10.29 0.93
N GLU A 132 15.18 10.98 0.86
CA GLU A 132 15.03 12.42 1.08
C GLU A 132 14.01 12.65 2.19
N ILE A 133 14.25 13.65 3.02
CA ILE A 133 13.37 14.12 4.11
C ILE A 133 12.94 15.52 3.74
N ASP A 134 11.64 15.72 3.54
CA ASP A 134 11.07 17.01 3.11
C ASP A 134 11.81 17.59 1.89
N SER A 135 12.11 16.71 0.92
CA SER A 135 12.84 17.01 -0.32
C SER A 135 14.32 17.37 -0.17
N VAL A 136 14.91 17.19 1.02
CA VAL A 136 16.35 17.38 1.27
C VAL A 136 17.02 16.03 1.50
N MET A 137 18.19 15.82 0.90
CA MET A 137 19.01 14.64 1.16
C MET A 137 19.74 14.81 2.51
N PRO A 138 19.47 13.98 3.51
CA PRO A 138 20.12 14.10 4.81
C PRO A 138 21.57 13.60 4.77
N GLU A 139 22.43 14.23 5.56
CA GLU A 139 23.86 13.87 5.68
C GLU A 139 24.10 12.64 6.59
N LYS A 140 23.11 12.27 7.41
CA LYS A 140 23.22 11.21 8.41
C LYS A 140 22.79 9.84 7.85
N ALA A 141 23.38 8.79 8.41
CA ALA A 141 22.93 7.41 8.15
C ALA A 141 21.46 7.22 8.54
N ILE A 142 20.76 6.33 7.83
CA ILE A 142 19.33 6.05 8.05
C ILE A 142 19.03 5.57 9.49
N SER A 143 19.97 4.86 10.11
CA SER A 143 19.88 4.35 11.47
C SER A 143 20.08 5.43 12.53
N GLU A 144 20.72 6.54 12.17
CA GLU A 144 20.98 7.67 13.07
C GLU A 144 19.94 8.80 12.92
N MET A 145 19.27 8.86 11.77
CA MET A 145 18.27 9.89 11.49
C MET A 145 16.95 9.59 12.20
N ARG A 146 16.49 10.56 13.01
CA ARG A 146 15.26 10.46 13.82
C ARG A 146 14.16 11.35 13.28
N VAL A 147 12.93 10.86 13.38
CA VAL A 147 11.71 11.62 13.05
C VAL A 147 11.17 12.25 14.32
N GLU A 148 11.26 13.58 14.40
CA GLU A 148 10.81 14.39 15.55
C GLU A 148 9.45 15.05 15.32
N SER A 149 9.07 15.25 14.05
CA SER A 149 7.82 15.90 13.63
C SER A 149 7.25 15.24 12.37
N ASP A 150 6.03 15.65 11.97
CA ASP A 150 5.40 15.20 10.73
C ASP A 150 6.26 15.60 9.52
N THR A 151 6.67 14.60 8.72
CA THR A 151 7.67 14.76 7.66
C THR A 151 7.43 13.77 6.53
N VAL A 152 7.71 14.16 5.29
CA VAL A 152 7.59 13.30 4.11
C VAL A 152 8.95 12.69 3.76
N ILE A 153 9.03 11.36 3.80
CA ILE A 153 10.24 10.61 3.42
C ILE A 153 10.04 9.97 2.05
N ARG A 154 10.91 10.30 1.08
CA ARG A 154 10.85 9.73 -0.28
C ARG A 154 12.03 8.78 -0.51
N TRP A 155 11.74 7.61 -1.07
CA TRP A 155 12.74 6.61 -1.44
C TRP A 155 12.98 6.60 -2.94
N LYS A 156 14.25 6.74 -3.35
CA LYS A 156 14.65 6.68 -4.76
C LYS A 156 15.63 5.54 -4.95
N ARG A 157 15.33 4.65 -5.89
CA ARG A 157 16.26 3.60 -6.30
C ARG A 157 17.32 4.22 -7.20
N LEU A 158 18.59 4.06 -6.86
CA LEU A 158 19.69 4.39 -7.75
C LEU A 158 19.72 3.38 -8.89
N VAL A 159 19.61 3.89 -10.11
CA VAL A 159 19.83 3.11 -11.32
C VAL A 159 21.21 3.51 -11.84
N PRO A 160 22.16 2.57 -12.00
CA PRO A 160 23.46 2.90 -12.54
C PRO A 160 23.29 3.49 -13.94
N VAL A 161 23.75 4.72 -14.13
CA VAL A 161 23.66 5.42 -15.43
C VAL A 161 24.87 5.08 -16.31
N THR A 162 26.01 4.72 -15.71
CA THR A 162 27.21 4.26 -16.44
C THR A 162 28.12 3.51 -15.47
N GLU A 163 28.49 2.27 -15.82
CA GLU A 163 29.47 1.49 -15.06
C GLU A 163 30.89 1.85 -15.57
N LYS A 164 31.82 2.14 -14.64
CA LYS A 164 33.24 2.35 -14.96
C LYS A 164 34.06 1.29 -14.25
N GLU A 165 34.63 0.38 -15.03
CA GLU A 165 35.66 -0.55 -14.57
C GLU A 165 37.02 0.13 -14.67
N ILE A 166 37.76 0.20 -13.55
CA ILE A 166 39.12 0.76 -13.52
C ILE A 166 40.06 -0.36 -13.05
N LYS A 167 40.94 -0.80 -13.94
CA LYS A 167 42.07 -1.66 -13.59
C LYS A 167 43.23 -0.79 -13.13
N VAL A 168 43.69 -1.00 -11.91
CA VAL A 168 44.80 -0.26 -11.31
C VAL A 168 45.98 -1.20 -11.20
N GLU A 169 47.06 -0.88 -11.91
CA GLU A 169 48.37 -1.52 -11.74
C GLU A 169 49.27 -0.57 -10.95
N VAL A 170 49.78 -1.04 -9.82
CA VAL A 170 50.68 -0.27 -8.95
C VAL A 170 52.12 -0.55 -9.39
N THR A 171 52.86 0.50 -9.69
CA THR A 171 54.30 0.45 -9.99
C THR A 171 55.09 1.02 -8.80
N GLU A 172 56.26 0.42 -8.53
CA GLU A 172 57.20 0.88 -7.49
C GLU A 172 57.93 2.18 -7.88
#